data_AF-A0A952YSR9-F1
#
_entry.id   AF-A0A952YSR9-F1
#
_cell.length_a   1.000
_cell.length_b   1.000
_cell.length_c   1.000
_cell.angle_alpha   90.00
_cell.angle_beta   90.00
_cell.angle_gamma   90.00
#
_symmetry.space_group_name_H-M   'P 1'
#
loop_
_entity.id
_entity.type
_entity.pdbx_description
1 polymer ?
#
loop_
_entity_poly.entity_id
_entity_poly.type
_entity_poly.pdbx_seq_one_letter_code
_entity_poly.pdbx_strand_id
1 'polypeptide(L)'
;MRSRAELAVIVVFFLLVTSLFPLAVSPDPQLLRAIAPGIAWVAALLASLLGLSRLFAADHGDGTLEQMVLAPAPLPALVAGKVLAHWLATSVPLVLLSPVAGLQFGLPADAIAVLAASLALGTPILSWLGAVAAALTLGARGGSSLLALLVLPLAVPVLIFGAGAVESFTSGLGADAHLSLLGAGLIVAWVLGPAATALAVRIAHE
;
A
#
# COMPACT_ATOMS: atom_id res chain seq x y z
N MET A 1 2.16 -18.66 -7.94
CA MET A 1 2.14 -17.43 -8.76
C MET A 1 0.87 -17.41 -9.63
N ARG A 2 -0.28 -17.08 -9.04
CA ARG A 2 -1.57 -16.75 -9.69
C ARG A 2 -1.70 -15.22 -9.50
N SER A 3 -1.74 -14.29 -10.45
CA SER A 3 -1.66 -14.33 -11.91
C SER A 3 -0.91 -13.06 -12.40
N ARG A 4 -0.17 -13.14 -13.51
CA ARG A 4 0.42 -11.95 -14.15
C ARG A 4 -0.63 -10.89 -14.51
N ALA A 5 -1.88 -11.31 -14.70
CA ALA A 5 -3.00 -10.43 -14.97
C ALA A 5 -3.36 -9.54 -13.77
N GLU A 6 -3.26 -10.05 -12.54
CA GLU A 6 -3.55 -9.27 -11.34
C GLU A 6 -2.51 -8.17 -11.11
N LEU A 7 -1.22 -8.52 -11.29
CA LEU A 7 -0.14 -7.55 -11.33
C LEU A 7 -0.41 -6.46 -12.38
N ALA A 8 -0.80 -6.87 -13.59
CA ALA A 8 -1.10 -5.94 -14.66
C ALA A 8 -2.25 -5.00 -14.30
N VAL A 9 -3.33 -5.49 -13.67
CA VAL A 9 -4.44 -4.65 -13.21
C VAL A 9 -3.98 -3.59 -12.20
N ILE A 10 -3.17 -3.97 -11.21
CA ILE A 10 -2.66 -3.05 -10.18
C ILE A 10 -1.76 -1.98 -10.80
N VAL A 11 -0.83 -2.38 -11.65
CA VAL A 11 0.09 -1.46 -12.34
C VAL A 11 -0.66 -0.52 -13.29
N VAL A 12 -1.56 -1.07 -14.11
CA VAL A 12 -2.36 -0.28 -15.05
C VAL A 12 -3.27 0.68 -14.28
N PHE A 13 -3.88 0.26 -13.17
CA PHE A 13 -4.70 1.14 -12.35
C PHE A 13 -3.89 2.33 -11.81
N PHE A 14 -2.69 2.09 -11.27
CA PHE A 14 -1.82 3.15 -10.80
C PHE A 14 -1.42 4.12 -11.93
N LEU A 15 -1.04 3.60 -13.09
CA LEU A 15 -0.71 4.42 -14.27
C LEU A 15 -1.91 5.20 -14.76
N LEU A 16 -3.09 4.58 -14.84
CA LEU A 16 -4.31 5.26 -15.26
C LEU A 16 -4.65 6.43 -14.32
N VAL A 17 -4.63 6.23 -13.01
CA VAL A 17 -4.90 7.31 -12.06
C VAL A 17 -3.86 8.42 -12.19
N THR A 18 -2.57 8.08 -12.21
CA THR A 18 -1.50 9.10 -12.28
C THR A 18 -1.42 9.82 -13.63
N SER A 19 -1.87 9.21 -14.73
CA SER A 19 -1.94 9.83 -16.06
C SER A 19 -3.23 10.58 -16.32
N LEU A 20 -4.38 10.10 -15.85
CA LEU A 20 -5.67 10.75 -16.12
C LEU A 20 -5.87 12.03 -15.31
N PHE A 21 -5.37 12.08 -14.08
CA PHE A 21 -5.50 13.27 -13.25
C PHE A 21 -4.87 14.54 -13.86
N PRO A 22 -3.61 14.56 -14.33
CA PRO A 22 -3.04 15.75 -14.96
C PRO A 22 -3.75 16.12 -16.27
N LEU A 23 -4.40 15.17 -16.95
CA LEU A 23 -5.22 15.43 -18.14
C LEU A 23 -6.62 15.98 -17.82
N ALA A 24 -7.17 15.63 -16.65
CA ALA A 24 -8.49 16.05 -16.21
C ALA A 24 -8.48 17.43 -15.53
N VAL A 25 -7.33 17.85 -15.01
CA VAL A 25 -7.12 19.12 -14.30
C VAL A 25 -6.48 20.15 -15.24
N SER A 26 -6.48 21.44 -14.85
CA SER A 26 -5.78 22.51 -15.56
C SER A 26 -4.30 22.15 -15.81
N PRO A 27 -3.74 22.45 -17.00
CA PRO A 27 -2.33 22.19 -17.33
C PRO A 27 -1.35 23.18 -16.66
N ASP A 28 -1.77 23.86 -15.58
CA ASP A 28 -0.92 24.75 -14.80
C ASP A 28 0.18 23.94 -14.07
N PRO A 29 1.47 24.14 -14.40
CA PRO A 29 2.56 23.39 -13.78
C PRO A 29 2.65 23.58 -12.27
N GLN A 30 2.24 24.74 -11.73
CA GLN A 30 2.28 24.96 -10.28
C GLN A 30 1.24 24.10 -9.58
N LEU A 31 0.01 24.09 -10.10
CA LEU A 31 -1.06 23.24 -9.61
C LEU A 31 -0.70 21.76 -9.69
N LEU A 32 -0.19 21.29 -10.84
CA LEU A 32 0.16 19.88 -11.05
C LEU A 32 1.21 19.40 -10.05
N ARG A 33 2.26 20.20 -9.80
CA ARG A 33 3.28 19.87 -8.80
C ARG A 33 2.72 19.81 -7.38
N ALA A 34 1.82 20.73 -7.03
CA ALA A 34 1.23 20.79 -5.70
C ALA A 34 0.37 19.54 -5.39
N ILE A 35 -0.39 19.04 -6.37
CA ILE A 35 -1.28 17.88 -6.18
C ILE A 35 -0.58 16.53 -6.40
N ALA A 36 0.61 16.53 -7.03
CA ALA A 36 1.34 15.31 -7.41
C ALA A 36 1.54 14.30 -6.27
N PRO A 37 2.02 14.70 -5.07
CA PRO A 37 2.29 13.75 -4.01
C PRO A 37 1.01 13.08 -3.50
N GLY A 38 -0.06 13.86 -3.36
CA GLY A 38 -1.36 13.36 -2.93
C GLY A 38 -1.94 12.37 -3.93
N ILE A 39 -1.93 12.68 -5.23
CA ILE A 39 -2.46 11.79 -6.26
C ILE A 39 -1.63 10.51 -6.35
N ALA A 40 -0.30 10.59 -6.33
CA ALA A 40 0.55 9.40 -6.38
C ALA A 40 0.29 8.47 -5.19
N TRP A 41 0.12 9.02 -3.99
CA TRP A 41 -0.19 8.25 -2.78
C TRP A 41 -1.59 7.64 -2.78
N VAL A 42 -2.60 8.40 -3.19
CA VAL A 42 -3.98 7.88 -3.34
C VAL A 42 -4.02 6.80 -4.40
N ALA A 43 -3.35 6.98 -5.54
CA ALA A 43 -3.24 5.97 -6.59
C ALA A 43 -2.59 4.69 -6.06
N ALA A 44 -1.48 4.80 -5.33
CA ALA A 44 -0.78 3.65 -4.75
C ALA A 44 -1.63 2.92 -3.71
N LEU A 45 -2.35 3.64 -2.85
CA LEU A 45 -3.26 3.07 -1.85
C LEU A 45 -4.39 2.31 -2.54
N LEU A 46 -5.12 2.95 -3.45
CA LEU A 46 -6.24 2.35 -4.17
C LEU A 46 -5.79 1.12 -4.98
N ALA A 47 -4.64 1.20 -5.66
CA ALA A 47 -4.05 0.06 -6.37
C ALA A 47 -3.73 -1.10 -5.41
N SER A 48 -3.20 -0.80 -4.21
CA SER A 48 -2.88 -1.80 -3.19
C SER A 48 -4.14 -2.47 -2.62
N LEU A 49 -5.24 -1.73 -2.43
CA LEU A 49 -6.52 -2.29 -1.97
C LEU A 49 -7.06 -3.38 -2.90
N LEU A 50 -6.84 -3.25 -4.22
CA LEU A 50 -7.25 -4.28 -5.20
C LEU A 50 -6.59 -5.63 -4.89
N GLY A 51 -5.29 -5.63 -4.65
CA GLY A 51 -4.53 -6.84 -4.31
C GLY A 51 -4.84 -7.37 -2.91
N LEU A 52 -4.97 -6.49 -1.93
CA LEU A 52 -5.22 -6.86 -0.54
C LEU A 52 -6.53 -7.64 -0.36
N SER A 53 -7.57 -7.31 -1.14
CA SER A 53 -8.86 -7.99 -1.10
C SER A 53 -8.79 -9.50 -1.36
N ARG A 54 -7.75 -9.96 -2.07
CA ARG A 54 -7.55 -11.36 -2.45
C ARG A 54 -6.53 -12.08 -1.57
N LEU A 55 -5.80 -11.34 -0.73
CA LEU A 55 -4.62 -11.83 0.00
C LEU A 55 -4.92 -13.14 0.75
N PHE A 56 -5.98 -13.17 1.55
CA PHE A 56 -6.39 -14.37 2.29
C PHE A 56 -7.68 -15.00 1.76
N ALA A 57 -8.50 -14.25 1.01
CA ALA A 57 -9.78 -14.73 0.52
C ALA A 57 -9.65 -15.93 -0.44
N ALA A 58 -8.60 -15.96 -1.27
CA ALA A 58 -8.35 -17.07 -2.17
C ALA A 58 -8.03 -18.36 -1.39
N ASP A 59 -7.11 -18.27 -0.43
CA ASP A 59 -6.70 -19.40 0.42
C ASP A 59 -7.83 -19.86 1.35
N HIS A 60 -8.69 -18.95 1.79
CA HIS A 60 -9.87 -19.29 2.58
C HIS A 60 -10.89 -20.07 1.76
N GLY A 61 -11.12 -19.66 0.51
CA GLY A 61 -12.08 -20.33 -0.38
C GLY A 61 -11.68 -21.72 -0.84
N ASP A 62 -10.38 -22.07 -0.85
CA ASP A 62 -9.88 -23.40 -1.21
C ASP A 62 -9.36 -24.23 -0.03
N GLY A 63 -9.53 -23.75 1.20
CA GLY A 63 -9.13 -24.43 2.44
C GLY A 63 -7.64 -24.38 2.76
N THR A 64 -6.81 -23.77 1.90
CA THR A 64 -5.37 -23.59 2.15
C THR A 64 -5.11 -22.80 3.44
N LEU A 65 -5.95 -21.82 3.75
CA LEU A 65 -5.79 -21.00 4.96
C LEU A 65 -5.92 -21.83 6.24
N GLU A 66 -6.82 -22.82 6.26
CA GLU A 66 -6.99 -23.75 7.39
C GLU A 66 -5.73 -24.62 7.56
N GLN A 67 -5.19 -25.11 6.45
CA GLN A 67 -3.93 -25.86 6.46
C GLN A 67 -2.75 -25.02 6.96
N MET A 68 -2.72 -23.71 6.66
CA MET A 68 -1.71 -22.80 7.21
C MET A 68 -1.83 -22.63 8.73
N VAL A 69 -3.06 -22.61 9.28
CA VAL A 69 -3.29 -22.50 10.73
C VAL A 69 -2.90 -23.79 11.46
N LEU A 70 -3.12 -24.96 10.84
CA LEU A 70 -2.79 -26.27 11.40
C LEU A 70 -1.33 -26.69 11.17
N ALA A 71 -0.59 -25.97 10.33
CA ALA A 71 0.79 -26.30 10.02
C ALA A 71 1.69 -26.25 11.28
N PRO A 72 2.73 -27.11 11.37
CA PRO A 72 3.66 -27.11 12.50
C PRO A 72 4.58 -25.87 12.56
N ALA A 73 4.49 -24.97 11.58
CA ALA A 73 5.26 -23.74 11.52
C ALA A 73 4.54 -22.59 12.26
N PRO A 74 5.27 -21.63 12.85
CA PRO A 74 4.66 -20.50 13.52
C PRO A 74 3.84 -19.65 12.54
N LEU A 75 2.53 -19.53 12.78
CA LEU A 75 1.60 -18.79 11.93
C LEU A 75 2.06 -17.34 11.61
N PRO A 76 2.60 -16.55 12.57
CA PRO A 76 3.16 -15.23 12.25
C PRO A 76 4.23 -15.25 11.16
N ALA A 77 5.07 -16.28 11.10
CA ALA A 77 6.11 -16.39 10.07
C ALA A 77 5.52 -16.74 8.70
N LEU A 78 4.53 -17.63 8.65
CA LEU A 78 3.84 -17.98 7.40
C LEU A 78 3.10 -16.77 6.82
N VAL A 79 2.38 -16.05 7.69
CA VAL A 79 1.68 -14.81 7.34
C VAL A 79 2.67 -13.73 6.88
N ALA A 80 3.79 -13.55 7.58
CA ALA A 80 4.82 -12.60 7.17
C ALA A 80 5.40 -12.90 5.79
N GLY A 81 5.72 -14.16 5.50
CA GLY A 81 6.16 -14.57 4.17
C GLY A 81 5.13 -14.24 3.09
N LYS A 82 3.85 -14.47 3.37
CA LYS A 82 2.75 -14.19 2.44
C LYS A 82 2.53 -12.69 2.22
N VAL A 83 2.52 -11.87 3.28
CA VAL A 83 2.37 -10.42 3.19
C VAL A 83 3.57 -9.79 2.49
N LEU A 84 4.79 -10.25 2.77
CA LEU A 84 6.00 -9.77 2.09
C LEU A 84 5.98 -10.14 0.61
N ALA A 85 5.63 -11.38 0.27
CA ALA A 85 5.49 -11.79 -1.13
C ALA A 85 4.42 -10.97 -1.87
N HIS A 86 3.31 -10.66 -1.19
CA HIS A 86 2.28 -9.77 -1.71
C HIS A 86 2.83 -8.36 -1.98
N TRP A 87 3.45 -7.72 -0.98
CA TRP A 87 4.01 -6.38 -1.11
C TRP A 87 5.08 -6.29 -2.22
N LEU A 88 5.98 -7.29 -2.31
CA LEU A 88 6.98 -7.39 -3.38
C LEU A 88 6.32 -7.50 -4.76
N ALA A 89 5.23 -8.26 -4.85
CA ALA A 89 4.52 -8.41 -6.11
C ALA A 89 3.72 -7.18 -6.48
N THR A 90 3.11 -6.46 -5.54
CA THR A 90 2.17 -5.39 -5.84
C THR A 90 2.78 -4.01 -5.71
N SER A 91 3.32 -3.66 -4.56
CA SER A 91 3.78 -2.30 -4.23
C SER A 91 5.15 -1.96 -4.78
N VAL A 92 6.10 -2.90 -4.83
CA VAL A 92 7.44 -2.62 -5.40
C VAL A 92 7.37 -2.13 -6.85
N PRO A 93 6.58 -2.75 -7.75
CA PRO A 93 6.34 -2.20 -9.08
C PRO A 93 5.81 -0.77 -9.07
N LEU A 94 4.92 -0.42 -8.13
CA LEU A 94 4.38 0.94 -8.01
C LEU A 94 5.46 1.94 -7.58
N VAL A 95 6.32 1.55 -6.62
CA VAL A 95 7.47 2.36 -6.20
C VAL A 95 8.44 2.57 -7.38
N LEU A 96 8.72 1.54 -8.16
CA LEU A 96 9.58 1.63 -9.33
C LEU A 96 8.99 2.49 -10.46
N LEU A 97 7.66 2.55 -10.55
CA LEU A 97 6.93 3.37 -11.53
C LEU A 97 6.61 4.78 -11.03
N SER A 98 6.75 5.06 -9.73
CA SER A 98 6.48 6.39 -9.18
C SER A 98 7.33 7.51 -9.79
N PRO A 99 8.56 7.29 -10.30
CA PRO A 99 9.28 8.30 -11.05
C PRO A 99 8.56 8.72 -12.33
N VAL A 100 7.91 7.78 -13.03
CA VAL A 100 7.11 8.10 -14.23
C VAL A 100 5.90 8.95 -13.84
N ALA A 101 5.26 8.66 -12.70
CA ALA A 101 4.19 9.51 -12.17
C ALA A 101 4.72 10.93 -11.84
N GLY A 102 5.83 11.03 -11.12
CA GLY A 102 6.41 12.33 -10.76
C GLY A 102 6.81 13.19 -11.97
N LEU A 103 7.34 12.57 -13.02
CA LEU A 103 7.64 13.25 -14.29
C LEU A 103 6.37 13.80 -14.96
N GLN A 104 5.26 13.06 -14.95
CA GLN A 104 3.98 13.52 -15.53
C GLN A 104 3.43 14.77 -14.83
N PHE A 105 3.67 14.91 -13.54
CA PHE A 105 3.30 16.11 -12.77
C PHE A 105 4.36 17.23 -12.81
N GLY A 106 5.48 17.01 -13.51
CA GLY A 106 6.54 18.02 -13.62
C GLY A 106 7.31 18.26 -12.31
N LEU A 107 7.41 17.26 -11.43
CA LEU A 107 8.23 17.34 -10.21
C LEU A 107 9.73 17.39 -10.55
N PRO A 108 10.54 18.14 -9.77
CA PRO A 108 12.00 18.08 -9.89
C PRO A 108 12.52 16.70 -9.47
N ALA A 109 13.67 16.29 -10.01
CA ALA A 109 14.25 14.96 -9.80
C ALA A 109 14.42 14.60 -8.31
N ASP A 110 14.83 15.57 -7.48
CA ASP A 110 15.03 15.34 -6.05
C ASP A 110 13.69 15.08 -5.32
N ALA A 111 12.62 15.79 -5.70
CA ALA A 111 11.28 15.54 -5.16
C ALA A 111 10.72 14.19 -5.62
N ILE A 112 11.06 13.75 -6.83
CA ILE A 112 10.75 12.41 -7.32
C ILE A 112 11.45 11.33 -6.48
N ALA A 113 12.71 11.55 -6.12
CA ALA A 113 13.44 10.64 -5.24
C ALA A 113 12.79 10.56 -3.84
N VAL A 114 12.35 11.70 -3.30
CA VAL A 114 11.60 11.74 -2.03
C VAL A 114 10.26 11.02 -2.14
N LEU A 115 9.54 11.17 -3.25
CA LEU A 115 8.29 10.44 -3.50
C LEU A 115 8.52 8.92 -3.55
N ALA A 116 9.54 8.47 -4.28
CA ALA A 116 9.89 7.06 -4.35
C ALA A 116 10.29 6.51 -2.96
N ALA A 117 11.10 7.26 -2.21
CA ALA A 117 11.51 6.87 -0.86
C ALA A 117 10.32 6.81 0.11
N SER A 118 9.41 7.79 0.07
CA SER A 118 8.24 7.78 0.96
C SER A 118 7.30 6.62 0.62
N LEU A 119 7.06 6.33 -0.66
CA LEU A 119 6.28 5.16 -1.08
C LEU A 119 6.97 3.84 -0.68
N ALA A 120 8.29 3.74 -0.83
CA ALA A 120 9.05 2.56 -0.40
C ALA A 120 8.90 2.29 1.11
N LEU A 121 8.85 3.35 1.93
CA LEU A 121 8.70 3.23 3.38
C LEU A 121 7.26 2.99 3.82
N GLY A 122 6.28 3.66 3.21
CA GLY A 122 4.89 3.59 3.70
C GLY A 122 4.03 2.52 3.03
N THR A 123 4.31 2.07 1.80
CA THR A 123 3.54 0.95 1.20
C THR A 123 3.65 -0.38 1.96
N PRO A 124 4.78 -0.75 2.61
CA PRO A 124 4.79 -1.91 3.51
C PRO A 124 3.92 -1.70 4.76
N ILE A 125 3.84 -0.46 5.28
CA ILE A 125 2.92 -0.14 6.40
C ILE A 125 1.48 -0.40 5.98
N LEU A 126 1.09 0.12 4.80
CA LEU A 126 -0.24 -0.12 4.23
C LEU A 126 -0.51 -1.61 3.98
N SER A 127 0.50 -2.37 3.59
CA SER A 127 0.38 -3.81 3.37
C SER A 127 0.08 -4.56 4.67
N TRP A 128 0.72 -4.17 5.78
CA TRP A 128 0.45 -4.75 7.09
C TRP A 128 -0.93 -4.37 7.63
N LEU A 129 -1.31 -3.08 7.56
CA LEU A 129 -2.65 -2.63 7.93
C LEU A 129 -3.72 -3.34 7.11
N GLY A 130 -3.49 -3.43 5.80
CA GLY A 130 -4.34 -4.13 4.85
C GLY A 130 -4.45 -5.62 5.12
N ALA A 131 -3.36 -6.28 5.52
CA ALA A 131 -3.37 -7.70 5.82
C ALA A 131 -4.19 -8.02 7.07
N VAL A 132 -4.07 -7.21 8.13
CA VAL A 132 -4.93 -7.34 9.32
C VAL A 132 -6.40 -7.16 8.94
N ALA A 133 -6.72 -6.11 8.18
CA ALA A 133 -8.10 -5.85 7.74
C ALA A 133 -8.64 -6.95 6.81
N ALA A 134 -7.83 -7.45 5.88
CA ALA A 134 -8.20 -8.53 4.98
C ALA A 134 -8.54 -9.81 5.76
N ALA A 135 -7.75 -10.13 6.79
CA ALA A 135 -8.03 -11.28 7.66
C ALA A 135 -9.31 -11.09 8.49
N LEU A 136 -9.51 -9.92 9.11
CA LEU A 136 -10.71 -9.63 9.93
C LEU A 136 -12.02 -9.58 9.11
N THR A 137 -11.93 -9.41 7.80
CA THR A 137 -13.09 -9.30 6.91
C THR A 137 -13.37 -10.59 6.12
N LEU A 138 -12.61 -11.66 6.38
CA LEU A 138 -12.88 -12.98 5.83
C LEU A 138 -14.28 -13.47 6.23
N GLY A 139 -14.97 -14.15 5.31
CA GLY A 139 -16.32 -14.68 5.53
C GLY A 139 -17.44 -13.62 5.57
N ALA A 140 -17.12 -12.33 5.66
CA ALA A 140 -18.12 -11.28 5.71
C ALA A 140 -18.76 -11.04 4.31
N ARG A 141 -20.08 -10.81 4.30
CA ARG A 141 -20.79 -10.38 3.08
C ARG A 141 -20.26 -9.01 2.65
N GLY A 142 -19.61 -8.95 1.49
CA GLY A 142 -18.97 -7.72 1.01
C GLY A 142 -17.59 -7.44 1.61
N GLY A 143 -16.80 -8.47 1.93
CA GLY A 143 -15.47 -8.31 2.56
C GLY A 143 -14.55 -7.27 1.91
N SER A 144 -14.61 -7.06 0.58
CA SER A 144 -13.81 -6.03 -0.09
C SER A 144 -14.19 -4.59 0.28
N SER A 145 -15.47 -4.29 0.51
CA SER A 145 -15.90 -2.95 0.94
C SER A 145 -15.61 -2.71 2.42
N LEU A 146 -15.75 -3.74 3.26
CA LEU A 146 -15.36 -3.68 4.68
C LEU A 146 -13.86 -3.48 4.85
N LEU A 147 -13.05 -4.15 4.02
CA LEU A 147 -11.61 -3.95 3.99
C LEU A 147 -11.29 -2.48 3.70
N ALA A 148 -11.89 -1.90 2.65
CA ALA A 148 -11.67 -0.49 2.34
C ALA A 148 -12.11 0.44 3.47
N LEU A 149 -13.28 0.19 4.08
CA LEU A 149 -13.80 0.97 5.21
C LEU A 149 -12.86 0.96 6.42
N LEU A 150 -12.20 -0.17 6.68
CA LEU A 150 -11.26 -0.32 7.79
C LEU A 150 -9.88 0.26 7.48
N VAL A 151 -9.37 0.02 6.26
CA VAL A 151 -8.01 0.43 5.87
C VAL A 151 -7.91 1.93 5.59
N LEU A 152 -8.89 2.53 4.92
CA LEU A 152 -8.84 3.94 4.52
C LEU A 152 -8.55 4.91 5.69
N PRO A 153 -9.28 4.89 6.82
CA PRO A 153 -8.99 5.79 7.94
C PRO A 153 -7.62 5.50 8.58
N LEU A 154 -7.22 4.23 8.66
CA LEU A 154 -5.91 3.83 9.20
C LEU A 154 -4.75 4.20 8.27
N ALA A 155 -5.02 4.33 6.97
CA ALA A 155 -4.03 4.73 5.97
C ALA A 155 -3.76 6.25 5.98
N VAL A 156 -4.69 7.07 6.51
CA VAL A 156 -4.58 8.54 6.50
C VAL A 156 -3.26 9.04 7.09
N PRO A 157 -2.77 8.59 8.26
CA PRO A 157 -1.48 9.04 8.78
C PRO A 157 -0.31 8.72 7.84
N VAL A 158 -0.32 7.55 7.20
CA VAL A 158 0.71 7.15 6.25
C VAL A 158 0.66 8.03 5.00
N LEU A 159 -0.54 8.35 4.50
CA LEU A 159 -0.72 9.28 3.38
C LEU A 159 -0.25 10.69 3.73
N ILE A 160 -0.59 11.20 4.93
CA ILE A 160 -0.18 12.53 5.41
C ILE A 160 1.34 12.61 5.43
N PHE A 161 2.02 11.64 6.05
CA PHE A 161 3.48 11.69 6.11
C PHE A 161 4.14 11.42 4.76
N GLY A 162 3.56 10.52 3.95
CA GLY A 162 4.04 10.19 2.63
C GLY A 162 4.00 11.35 1.63
N ALA A 163 2.84 12.00 1.51
CA ALA A 163 2.66 13.16 0.63
C ALA A 163 3.36 14.39 1.21
N GLY A 164 3.25 14.58 2.54
CA GLY A 164 3.88 15.69 3.27
C GLY A 164 5.41 15.69 3.17
N ALA A 165 6.06 14.52 3.03
CA ALA A 165 7.50 14.44 2.78
C ALA A 165 7.91 15.18 1.50
N VAL A 166 7.15 15.00 0.42
CA VAL A 166 7.44 15.64 -0.88
C VAL A 166 7.08 17.13 -0.81
N GLU A 167 5.94 17.47 -0.23
CA GLU A 167 5.49 18.86 -0.06
C GLU A 167 6.50 19.68 0.76
N SER A 168 6.91 19.16 1.92
CA SER A 168 7.88 19.78 2.81
C SER A 168 9.25 19.94 2.14
N PHE A 169 9.69 18.94 1.38
CA PHE A 169 10.90 19.03 0.57
C PHE A 169 10.82 20.13 -0.50
N THR A 170 9.74 20.17 -1.27
CA THR A 170 9.55 21.20 -2.31
C THR A 170 9.40 22.61 -1.74
N SER A 171 9.01 22.73 -0.47
CA SER A 171 8.94 23.99 0.27
C SER A 171 10.27 24.41 0.91
N GLY A 172 11.35 23.64 0.72
CA GLY A 172 12.68 23.94 1.26
C GLY A 172 12.88 23.60 2.74
N LEU A 173 11.94 22.87 3.35
CA LEU A 173 12.00 22.48 4.77
C LEU A 173 12.68 21.13 5.00
N GLY A 174 12.94 20.37 3.93
CA GLY A 174 13.49 19.02 3.98
C GLY A 174 12.43 17.92 4.10
N ALA A 175 12.83 16.66 3.87
CA ALA A 175 11.92 15.51 3.93
C ALA A 175 12.08 14.68 5.22
N ASP A 176 13.13 14.94 6.00
CA ASP A 176 13.64 14.03 7.02
C ASP A 176 12.63 13.74 8.14
N ALA A 177 11.89 14.75 8.60
CA ALA A 177 10.89 14.58 9.65
C ALA A 177 9.79 13.59 9.23
N HIS A 178 9.23 13.78 8.03
CA HIS A 178 8.18 12.93 7.49
C HIS A 178 8.68 11.51 7.19
N LEU A 179 9.88 11.39 6.58
CA LEU A 179 10.50 10.09 6.31
C LEU A 179 10.87 9.34 7.60
N SER A 180 11.28 10.05 8.65
CA SER A 180 11.57 9.44 9.96
C SER A 180 10.31 8.90 10.62
N LEU A 181 9.19 9.61 10.53
CA LEU A 181 7.89 9.13 11.03
C LEU A 181 7.40 7.90 10.26
N LEU A 182 7.58 7.88 8.93
CA LEU A 182 7.31 6.68 8.13
C LEU A 182 8.25 5.52 8.52
N GLY A 183 9.53 5.79 8.72
CA GLY A 183 10.50 4.78 9.18
C GLY A 183 10.11 4.19 10.54
N ALA A 184 9.71 5.03 11.50
CA ALA A 184 9.22 4.58 12.79
C ALA A 184 7.94 3.74 12.65
N GLY A 185 6.98 4.20 11.84
CA GLY A 185 5.77 3.45 11.53
C GLY A 185 6.05 2.10 10.88
N LEU A 186 7.05 2.04 9.99
CA LEU A 186 7.49 0.81 9.34
C LEU A 186 8.07 -0.19 10.35
N ILE A 187 8.91 0.27 11.28
CA ILE A 187 9.43 -0.58 12.36
C ILE A 187 8.29 -1.17 13.18
N VAL A 188 7.33 -0.34 13.60
CA VAL A 188 6.15 -0.77 14.36
C VAL A 188 5.32 -1.78 13.55
N ALA A 189 5.05 -1.49 12.28
CA ALA A 189 4.29 -2.38 11.40
C ALA A 189 5.02 -3.71 11.18
N TRP A 190 6.35 -3.71 11.07
CA TRP A 190 7.13 -4.92 10.87
C TRP A 190 7.18 -5.82 12.11
N VAL A 191 7.25 -5.21 13.29
CA VAL A 191 7.30 -5.93 14.57
C VAL A 191 5.92 -6.47 14.96
N LEU A 192 4.87 -5.63 14.84
CA LEU A 192 3.53 -5.99 15.31
C LEU A 192 2.66 -6.65 14.23
N GLY A 193 2.87 -6.30 12.96
CA GLY A 193 2.07 -6.76 11.82
C GLY A 193 1.94 -8.28 11.73
N PRO A 194 3.05 -9.07 11.76
CA PRO A 194 2.98 -10.52 11.70
C PRO A 194 2.09 -11.13 12.79
N ALA A 195 2.23 -10.66 14.03
CA ALA A 195 1.46 -11.16 15.16
C ALA A 195 -0.02 -10.75 15.08
N ALA A 196 -0.29 -9.47 14.74
CA ALA A 196 -1.64 -8.95 14.60
C ALA A 196 -2.41 -9.64 13.46
N THR A 197 -1.77 -9.84 12.30
CA THR A 197 -2.39 -10.53 11.17
C THR A 197 -2.59 -12.01 11.48
N ALA A 198 -1.65 -12.69 12.14
CA ALA A 198 -1.83 -14.08 12.56
C ALA A 198 -3.01 -14.24 13.54
N LEU A 199 -3.16 -13.33 14.50
CA LEU A 199 -4.30 -13.32 15.41
C LEU A 199 -5.62 -13.12 14.66
N ALA A 200 -5.66 -12.17 13.72
CA ALA A 200 -6.83 -11.93 12.89
C ALA A 200 -7.21 -13.15 12.04
N VAL A 201 -6.23 -13.87 11.48
CA VAL A 201 -6.46 -15.11 10.73
C VAL A 201 -7.04 -16.20 11.64
N ARG A 202 -6.58 -16.32 12.89
CA ARG A 202 -7.15 -17.28 13.86
C ARG A 202 -8.60 -16.94 14.21
N ILE A 203 -8.89 -15.67 14.47
CA ILE A 203 -10.26 -15.21 14.78
C ILE A 203 -11.21 -15.48 13.60
N ALA A 204 -10.75 -15.30 12.36
CA ALA A 204 -11.56 -15.58 11.18
C ALA A 204 -11.79 -17.08 10.89
N HIS A 205 -11.02 -17.96 11.55
CA HIS A 205 -11.17 -19.41 11.42
C HIS A 205 -12.07 -20.01 12.52
N GLU A 206 -12.21 -19.33 13.66
CA GLU A 206 -13.12 -19.69 14.76
C GLU A 206 -14.58 -19.32 14.46
#